data_AF-A0A660T3T3-F1
#
_entry.id   AF-A0A660T3T3-F1
#
_cell.length_a   1.000
_cell.length_b   1.000
_cell.length_c   1.000
_cell.angle_alpha   90.00
_cell.angle_beta   90.00
_cell.angle_gamma   90.00
#
_symmetry.space_group_name_H-M   'P 1'
#
loop_
_entity.id
_entity.type
_entity.pdbx_description
1 polymer ?
#
loop_
_entity_poly.entity_id
_entity_poly.type
_entity_poly.pdbx_seq_one_letter_code
_entity_poly.pdbx_strand_id
1 'polypeptide(L)'
;MGFQLQVKKMNILSIVIVLFVVLETLNVLMLYFTPGTRRGNGVGVFNAYEKSKSDPEVHAFVRYLINWVAGTKLIFILLLIVILLTGSRVTKIYSVIGLILSILTFFWRLYPAVKTLDNDNQITPKGYSRTLGMMIAGILGVLSIALILFLVFQGVV
;
A
#
# COMPACT_ATOMS: atom_id res chain seq x y z
N MET A 1 -28.05 4.05 25.33
CA MET A 1 -26.92 3.28 24.79
C MET A 1 -25.73 4.22 24.68
N GLY A 2 -24.93 4.30 25.75
CA GLY A 2 -23.85 5.29 25.84
C GLY A 2 -22.70 4.93 24.92
N PHE A 3 -22.49 5.73 23.88
CA PHE A 3 -21.28 5.69 23.05
C PHE A 3 -20.14 6.30 23.87
N GLN A 4 -19.68 5.55 24.88
CA GLN A 4 -18.43 5.87 25.56
C GLN A 4 -17.33 5.62 24.53
N LEU A 5 -16.86 6.70 23.90
CA LEU A 5 -15.56 6.75 23.23
C LEU A 5 -14.51 6.48 24.30
N GLN A 6 -14.34 5.21 24.65
CA GLN A 6 -13.16 4.71 25.32
C GLN A 6 -12.01 5.11 24.41
N VAL A 7 -11.30 6.18 24.76
CA VAL A 7 -10.03 6.56 24.14
C VAL A 7 -9.07 5.43 24.45
N LYS A 8 -9.12 4.40 23.59
CA LYS A 8 -8.38 3.17 23.73
C LYS A 8 -6.91 3.55 23.55
N LYS A 9 -6.12 3.37 24.61
CA LYS A 9 -4.67 3.66 24.60
C LYS A 9 -4.07 3.14 23.30
N MET A 10 -3.51 4.04 22.48
CA MET A 10 -2.95 3.67 21.19
C MET A 10 -1.80 2.70 21.41
N ASN A 11 -1.99 1.46 20.95
CA ASN A 11 -0.95 0.43 20.99
C ASN A 11 -0.12 0.47 19.70
N ILE A 12 1.00 -0.25 19.68
CA ILE A 12 1.92 -0.27 18.54
C ILE A 12 1.23 -0.72 17.24
N LEU A 13 0.24 -1.63 17.30
CA LEU A 13 -0.56 -2.01 16.14
C LEU A 13 -1.40 -0.83 15.60
N SER A 14 -2.01 -0.06 16.49
CA SER A 14 -2.80 1.10 16.07
C SER A 14 -1.90 2.17 15.46
N ILE A 15 -0.70 2.38 16.01
CA ILE A 15 0.29 3.32 15.44
C ILE A 15 0.70 2.88 14.03
N VAL A 16 1.08 1.61 13.84
CA VAL A 16 1.53 1.15 12.51
C VAL A 16 0.40 1.15 11.49
N ILE A 17 -0.83 0.81 11.89
CA ILE A 17 -2.00 0.91 11.00
C ILE A 17 -2.27 2.37 10.62
N VAL A 18 -2.17 3.33 11.55
CA VAL A 18 -2.30 4.77 11.25
C VAL A 18 -1.23 5.21 10.25
N LEU A 19 0.03 4.87 10.47
CA LEU A 19 1.11 5.20 9.54
C LEU A 19 0.87 4.60 8.15
N PHE A 20 0.39 3.35 8.10
CA PHE A 20 0.05 2.69 6.84
C PHE A 20 -1.13 3.39 6.13
N VAL A 21 -2.18 3.78 6.87
CA VAL A 21 -3.30 4.56 6.34
C VAL A 21 -2.82 5.89 5.74
N VAL A 22 -1.92 6.60 6.43
CA VAL A 22 -1.35 7.86 5.92
C VAL A 22 -0.56 7.61 4.64
N LEU A 23 0.33 6.62 4.63
CA LEU A 23 1.11 6.24 3.46
C LEU A 23 0.21 5.89 2.26
N GLU A 24 -0.80 5.05 2.47
CA GLU A 24 -1.72 4.64 1.41
C GLU A 24 -2.59 5.79 0.93
N THR A 25 -2.96 6.72 1.82
CA THR A 25 -3.67 7.95 1.43
C THR A 25 -2.80 8.79 0.50
N LEU A 26 -1.52 9.00 0.83
CA LEU A 26 -0.58 9.71 -0.04
C LEU A 26 -0.42 9.01 -1.41
N ASN A 27 -0.40 7.68 -1.43
CA ASN A 27 -0.37 6.89 -2.65
C ASN A 27 -1.63 7.11 -3.51
N VAL A 28 -2.83 7.13 -2.90
CA VAL A 28 -4.10 7.38 -3.59
C VAL A 28 -4.15 8.80 -4.16
N LEU A 29 -3.77 9.81 -3.37
CA LEU A 29 -3.71 11.20 -3.83
C LEU A 29 -2.79 11.34 -5.05
N MET A 30 -1.63 10.68 -5.01
CA MET A 30 -0.70 10.69 -6.12
C MET A 30 -1.28 10.05 -7.39
N LEU A 31 -1.99 8.93 -7.28
CA LEU A 31 -2.61 8.25 -8.41
C LEU A 31 -3.74 9.07 -9.04
N TYR A 32 -4.55 9.77 -8.24
CA TYR A 32 -5.65 10.58 -8.77
C TYR A 32 -5.19 11.90 -9.37
N PHE A 33 -4.28 12.61 -8.70
CA PHE A 33 -3.96 13.99 -9.06
C PHE A 33 -2.68 14.12 -9.88
N THR A 34 -1.71 13.23 -9.70
CA THR A 34 -0.40 13.33 -10.37
C THR A 34 0.14 11.97 -10.81
N PRO A 35 -0.62 11.14 -11.56
CA PRO A 35 -0.21 9.77 -11.86
C PRO A 35 1.10 9.68 -12.66
N GLY A 36 1.41 10.69 -13.48
CA GLY A 36 2.65 10.75 -14.27
C GLY A 36 3.91 11.08 -13.49
N THR A 37 3.85 11.28 -12.17
CA THR A 37 5.06 11.48 -11.37
C THR A 37 5.91 10.21 -11.30
N ARG A 38 7.22 10.38 -11.11
CA ARG A 38 8.18 9.28 -10.85
C ARG A 38 8.45 9.06 -9.35
N ARG A 39 7.75 9.79 -8.49
CA ARG A 39 7.84 9.64 -7.03
C ARG A 39 6.76 8.68 -6.53
N GLY A 40 6.93 8.16 -5.32
CA GLY A 40 5.94 7.31 -4.65
C GLY A 40 5.40 6.19 -5.56
N ASN A 41 4.09 6.00 -5.56
CA ASN A 41 3.40 5.01 -6.41
C ASN A 41 2.95 5.58 -7.75
N GLY A 42 3.53 6.70 -8.22
CA GLY A 42 3.28 7.23 -9.55
C GLY A 42 3.66 6.24 -10.65
N VAL A 43 2.91 6.26 -11.75
CA VAL A 43 3.14 5.38 -12.91
C VAL A 43 4.11 5.98 -13.94
N GLY A 44 4.60 7.21 -13.72
CA GLY A 44 5.54 7.89 -14.63
C GLY A 44 6.91 7.23 -14.75
N VAL A 45 7.21 6.22 -13.93
CA VAL A 45 8.38 5.36 -14.08
C VAL A 45 8.23 4.37 -15.25
N PHE A 46 7.00 4.01 -15.62
CA PHE A 46 6.73 3.11 -16.74
C PHE A 46 6.72 3.89 -18.04
N ASN A 47 7.65 3.60 -18.95
CA ASN A 47 7.76 4.31 -20.23
C ASN A 47 6.48 4.16 -21.07
N ALA A 48 5.74 3.07 -20.89
CA ALA A 48 4.45 2.82 -21.52
C ALA A 48 3.38 3.85 -21.14
N TYR A 49 3.43 4.45 -19.95
CA TYR A 49 2.47 5.48 -19.55
C TYR A 49 2.60 6.73 -20.44
N GLU A 50 3.83 7.22 -20.66
CA GLU A 50 4.06 8.36 -21.56
C GLU A 50 3.74 7.99 -23.01
N LYS A 51 4.12 6.80 -23.46
CA LYS A 51 3.76 6.31 -24.81
C LYS A 51 2.25 6.22 -25.01
N SER A 52 1.47 5.87 -23.99
CA SER A 52 0.02 5.77 -24.12
C SER A 52 -0.62 7.09 -24.54
N LYS A 53 -0.02 8.25 -24.18
CA LYS A 53 -0.60 9.58 -24.48
C LYS A 53 -0.70 9.90 -25.97
N SER A 54 0.03 9.20 -26.84
CA SER A 54 -0.09 9.37 -28.29
C SER A 54 -1.33 8.69 -28.88
N ASP A 55 -1.98 7.79 -28.12
CA ASP A 55 -3.19 7.07 -28.51
C ASP A 55 -4.30 7.38 -27.48
N PRO A 56 -5.29 8.22 -27.84
CA PRO A 56 -6.33 8.64 -26.91
C PRO A 56 -7.15 7.48 -26.31
N GLU A 57 -7.39 6.42 -27.07
CA GLU A 57 -8.18 5.27 -26.63
C GLU A 57 -7.38 4.45 -25.58
N VAL A 58 -6.13 4.14 -25.89
CA VAL A 58 -5.23 3.44 -24.97
C VAL A 58 -4.97 4.28 -23.72
N HIS A 59 -4.77 5.59 -23.87
CA HIS A 59 -4.56 6.46 -22.71
C HIS A 59 -5.78 6.51 -21.79
N ALA A 60 -6.99 6.59 -22.36
CA ALA A 60 -8.23 6.55 -21.59
C ALA A 60 -8.35 5.24 -20.79
N PHE A 61 -8.03 4.10 -21.41
CA PHE A 61 -8.02 2.80 -20.73
C PHE A 61 -6.96 2.75 -19.61
N VAL A 62 -5.73 3.22 -19.86
CA VAL A 62 -4.68 3.29 -18.83
C VAL A 62 -5.10 4.17 -17.65
N ARG A 63 -5.72 5.33 -17.91
CA ARG A 63 -6.27 6.21 -16.86
C ARG A 63 -7.38 5.53 -16.07
N TYR A 64 -8.25 4.78 -16.73
CA TYR A 64 -9.26 3.97 -16.06
C TYR A 64 -8.62 2.94 -15.09
N LEU A 65 -7.60 2.20 -15.53
CA LEU A 65 -6.88 1.24 -14.68
C LEU A 65 -6.19 1.90 -13.48
N ILE A 66 -5.57 3.06 -13.67
CA ILE A 66 -4.94 3.83 -12.58
C ILE A 66 -5.99 4.23 -11.54
N ASN A 67 -7.12 4.81 -12.00
CA ASN A 67 -8.21 5.20 -11.13
C ASN A 67 -8.86 4.00 -10.43
N TRP A 68 -8.94 2.86 -11.10
CA TRP A 68 -9.45 1.63 -10.50
C TRP A 68 -8.55 1.17 -9.33
N VAL A 69 -7.22 1.15 -9.52
CA VAL A 69 -6.27 0.83 -8.44
C VAL A 69 -6.33 1.85 -7.30
N ALA A 70 -6.48 3.14 -7.60
CA ALA A 70 -6.67 4.16 -6.57
C ALA A 70 -7.98 3.95 -5.79
N GLY A 71 -9.07 3.58 -6.47
CA GLY A 71 -10.36 3.27 -5.87
C GLY A 71 -10.32 2.05 -4.95
N THR A 72 -9.63 0.97 -5.33
CA THR A 72 -9.49 -0.21 -4.46
C THR A 72 -8.68 0.11 -3.20
N LYS A 73 -7.62 0.92 -3.31
CA LYS A 73 -6.86 1.42 -2.15
C LYS A 73 -7.73 2.28 -1.23
N LEU A 74 -8.64 3.10 -1.77
CA LEU A 74 -9.55 3.90 -0.96
C LEU A 74 -10.50 3.03 -0.12
N ILE A 75 -11.09 1.99 -0.71
CA ILE A 75 -11.92 1.02 0.02
C ILE A 75 -11.11 0.41 1.17
N PHE A 76 -9.90 -0.02 0.86
CA PHE A 76 -8.98 -0.61 1.83
C PHE A 76 -8.63 0.36 3.00
N ILE A 77 -8.34 1.63 2.70
CA ILE A 77 -8.08 2.68 3.70
C ILE A 77 -9.30 2.88 4.60
N LEU A 78 -10.50 3.00 4.02
CA LEU A 78 -11.74 3.22 4.78
C LEU A 78 -12.02 2.05 5.73
N LEU A 79 -11.80 0.81 5.28
CA LEU A 79 -11.92 -0.37 6.14
C LEU A 79 -10.92 -0.33 7.31
N LEU A 80 -9.67 0.06 7.07
CA LEU A 80 -8.69 0.22 8.13
C LEU A 80 -9.06 1.32 9.13
N ILE A 81 -9.64 2.42 8.67
CA ILE A 81 -10.15 3.49 9.56
C ILE A 81 -11.25 2.94 10.48
N VAL A 82 -12.20 2.17 9.93
CA VAL A 82 -13.23 1.50 10.74
C VAL A 82 -12.58 0.57 11.77
N ILE A 83 -11.60 -0.26 11.37
CA ILE A 83 -10.86 -1.15 12.29
C ILE A 83 -10.11 -0.36 13.37
N LEU A 84 -9.55 0.81 13.05
CA LEU A 84 -8.87 1.65 14.02
C LEU A 84 -9.83 2.15 15.10
N LEU A 85 -11.00 2.63 14.69
CA LEU A 85 -12.01 3.26 15.53
C LEU A 85 -12.80 2.25 16.37
N THR A 86 -13.22 1.13 15.76
CA THR A 86 -14.15 0.18 16.38
C THR A 86 -13.52 -1.19 16.68
N GLY A 87 -12.37 -1.49 16.06
CA GLY A 87 -11.76 -2.81 16.12
C GLY A 87 -11.30 -3.23 17.52
N SER A 88 -11.64 -4.47 17.87
CA SER A 88 -11.10 -5.15 19.06
C SER A 88 -9.59 -5.35 18.94
N ARG A 89 -8.92 -5.71 20.04
CA ARG A 89 -7.49 -6.05 19.99
C ARG A 89 -7.22 -7.18 19.00
N VAL A 90 -8.05 -8.22 19.06
CA VAL A 90 -7.97 -9.40 18.21
C VAL A 90 -8.18 -9.04 16.73
N THR A 91 -9.18 -8.19 16.44
CA THR A 91 -9.42 -7.69 15.09
C THR A 91 -8.18 -6.99 14.52
N LYS A 92 -7.54 -6.11 15.30
CA LYS A 92 -6.33 -5.39 14.86
C LYS A 92 -5.16 -6.34 14.60
N ILE A 93 -4.97 -7.39 15.42
CA ILE A 93 -3.96 -8.43 15.17
C ILE A 93 -4.22 -9.12 13.82
N TYR A 94 -5.44 -9.62 13.61
CA TYR A 94 -5.78 -10.31 12.36
C TYR A 94 -5.73 -9.39 11.14
N SER A 95 -6.07 -8.10 11.29
CA SER A 95 -5.92 -7.13 10.21
C SER A 95 -4.45 -6.92 9.82
N VAL A 96 -3.53 -6.86 10.78
CA VAL A 96 -2.08 -6.76 10.50
C VAL A 96 -1.54 -8.04 9.86
N ILE A 97 -1.98 -9.22 10.32
CA ILE A 97 -1.63 -10.50 9.68
C ILE A 97 -2.14 -10.53 8.24
N GLY A 98 -3.41 -10.18 8.01
CA GLY A 98 -4.00 -10.12 6.68
C GLY A 98 -3.26 -9.14 5.77
N LEU A 99 -2.83 -8.00 6.31
CA LEU A 99 -1.99 -7.03 5.62
C LEU A 99 -0.65 -7.62 5.18
N ILE A 100 0.08 -8.25 6.09
CA ILE A 100 1.37 -8.93 5.80
C ILE A 100 1.19 -9.94 4.67
N LEU A 101 0.19 -10.83 4.78
CA LEU A 101 -0.07 -11.84 3.76
C LEU A 101 -0.48 -11.23 2.41
N SER A 102 -1.31 -10.19 2.42
CA SER A 102 -1.72 -9.50 1.20
C SER A 102 -0.53 -8.84 0.49
N ILE A 103 0.40 -8.22 1.24
CA ILE A 103 1.60 -7.57 0.70
C ILE A 103 2.57 -8.62 0.15
N LEU A 104 2.69 -9.79 0.78
CA LEU A 104 3.53 -10.88 0.27
C LEU A 104 3.16 -11.31 -1.16
N THR A 105 1.89 -11.19 -1.56
CA THR A 105 1.45 -11.50 -2.94
C THR A 105 2.15 -10.64 -3.99
N PHE A 106 2.64 -9.44 -3.63
CA PHE A 106 3.47 -8.61 -4.49
C PHE A 106 4.69 -9.38 -5.00
N PHE A 107 5.41 -10.08 -4.13
CA PHE A 107 6.63 -10.79 -4.50
C PHE A 107 6.38 -12.01 -5.37
N TRP A 108 5.15 -12.55 -5.34
CA TRP A 108 4.76 -13.65 -6.21
C TRP A 108 4.37 -13.19 -7.62
N ARG A 109 3.56 -12.14 -7.75
CA ARG A 109 2.98 -11.75 -9.06
C ARG A 109 3.54 -10.46 -9.64
N LEU A 110 3.67 -9.41 -8.85
CA LEU A 110 4.01 -8.06 -9.33
C LEU A 110 5.51 -7.83 -9.43
N TYR A 111 6.29 -8.34 -8.46
CA TYR A 111 7.73 -8.20 -8.46
C TYR A 111 8.42 -8.87 -9.67
N PRO A 112 8.05 -10.11 -10.08
CA PRO A 112 8.60 -10.68 -11.30
C PRO A 112 8.25 -9.86 -12.54
N ALA A 113 7.01 -9.37 -12.64
CA ALA A 113 6.56 -8.57 -13.77
C ALA A 113 7.33 -7.25 -13.89
N VAL A 114 7.46 -6.48 -12.80
CA VAL A 114 8.22 -5.21 -12.81
C VAL A 114 9.70 -5.44 -13.07
N LYS A 115 10.27 -6.55 -12.60
CA LYS A 115 11.66 -6.94 -12.86
C LYS A 115 11.90 -7.22 -14.35
N THR A 116 10.98 -7.93 -15.02
CA THR A 116 11.03 -8.13 -16.48
C THR A 116 10.97 -6.80 -17.21
N LEU A 117 10.01 -5.93 -16.89
CA LEU A 117 9.88 -4.61 -17.50
C LEU A 117 11.14 -3.74 -17.34
N ASP A 118 11.77 -3.77 -16.16
CA ASP A 118 13.00 -3.04 -15.87
C ASP A 118 14.20 -3.60 -16.67
N ASN A 119 14.33 -4.93 -16.76
CA ASN A 119 15.37 -5.59 -17.57
C ASN A 119 15.23 -5.28 -19.07
N ASP A 120 13.98 -5.15 -19.55
CA ASP A 120 13.65 -4.83 -20.94
C ASP A 120 13.76 -3.33 -21.26
N ASN A 121 14.29 -2.51 -20.32
CA ASN A 121 14.41 -1.05 -20.42
C ASN A 121 13.06 -0.33 -20.65
N GLN A 122 11.97 -0.91 -20.15
CA GLN A 122 10.63 -0.31 -20.20
C GLN A 122 10.32 0.57 -18.99
N ILE A 123 11.26 0.70 -18.05
CA ILE A 123 11.15 1.51 -16.84
C ILE A 123 12.32 2.51 -16.76
N THR A 124 12.03 3.73 -16.30
CA THR A 124 13.01 4.80 -16.08
C THR A 124 12.83 5.44 -14.69
N PRO A 125 13.89 5.53 -13.85
CA PRO A 125 15.27 5.10 -14.10
C PRO A 125 15.45 3.58 -14.03
N LYS A 126 16.52 3.07 -14.65
CA LYS A 126 16.88 1.65 -14.61
C LYS A 126 17.20 1.19 -13.19
N GLY A 127 16.78 -0.01 -12.84
CA GLY A 127 16.95 -0.57 -11.49
C GLY A 127 15.84 -0.17 -10.51
N TYR A 128 14.77 0.49 -10.99
CA TYR A 128 13.61 0.82 -10.18
C TYR A 128 12.94 -0.42 -9.56
N SER A 129 12.94 -1.57 -10.25
CA SER A 129 12.38 -2.82 -9.71
C SER A 129 13.01 -3.20 -8.36
N ARG A 130 14.33 -3.02 -8.20
CA ARG A 130 15.03 -3.25 -6.93
C ARG A 130 14.61 -2.26 -5.86
N THR A 131 14.52 -0.97 -6.21
CA THR A 131 14.09 0.09 -5.29
C THR A 131 12.68 -0.19 -4.78
N LEU A 132 11.75 -0.51 -5.67
CA LEU A 132 10.38 -0.87 -5.32
C LEU A 132 10.34 -2.13 -4.43
N GLY A 133 11.11 -3.17 -4.79
CA GLY A 133 11.21 -4.39 -3.99
C GLY A 133 11.69 -4.13 -2.56
N MET A 134 12.74 -3.32 -2.39
CA MET A 134 13.25 -2.93 -1.07
C MET A 134 12.24 -2.10 -0.27
N MET A 135 11.52 -1.18 -0.93
CA MET A 135 10.49 -0.38 -0.27
C MET A 135 9.34 -1.25 0.25
N ILE A 136 8.83 -2.18 -0.56
CA ILE A 136 7.77 -3.10 -0.15
C ILE A 136 8.26 -4.06 0.95
N ALA A 137 9.49 -4.57 0.84
CA ALA A 137 10.10 -5.38 1.89
C ALA A 137 10.25 -4.60 3.21
N GLY A 138 10.59 -3.32 3.15
CA GLY A 138 10.65 -2.44 4.32
C GLY A 138 9.31 -2.28 5.01
N ILE A 139 8.23 -2.03 4.26
CA ILE A 139 6.85 -1.97 4.80
C ILE A 139 6.48 -3.30 5.47
N LEU A 140 6.76 -4.42 4.80
CA LEU A 140 6.51 -5.76 5.33
C LEU A 140 7.28 -5.99 6.64
N GLY A 141 8.55 -5.58 6.68
CA GLY A 141 9.41 -5.66 7.86
C GLY A 141 8.85 -4.86 9.03
N VAL A 142 8.46 -3.59 8.82
CA VAL A 142 7.86 -2.74 9.85
C VAL A 142 6.56 -3.35 10.40
N LEU A 143 5.67 -3.85 9.53
CA LEU A 143 4.43 -4.50 9.96
C LEU A 143 4.70 -5.77 10.78
N SER A 144 5.66 -6.58 10.32
CA SER A 144 6.02 -7.84 10.97
C SER A 144 6.67 -7.61 12.34
N ILE A 145 7.58 -6.64 12.44
CA ILE A 145 8.21 -6.23 13.70
C ILE A 145 7.16 -5.68 14.65
N ALA A 146 6.27 -4.79 14.20
CA ALA A 146 5.20 -4.25 15.04
C ALA A 146 4.27 -5.35 15.58
N LEU A 147 3.96 -6.36 14.76
CA LEU A 147 3.18 -7.52 15.17
C LEU A 147 3.91 -8.35 16.23
N ILE A 148 5.18 -8.69 15.99
CA ILE A 148 6.01 -9.47 16.92
C ILE A 148 6.14 -8.73 18.26
N LEU A 149 6.50 -7.43 18.23
CA LEU A 149 6.61 -6.61 19.44
C LEU A 149 5.28 -6.53 20.19
N PHE A 150 4.15 -6.42 19.48
CA PHE A 150 2.84 -6.43 20.11
C PHE A 150 2.56 -7.76 20.82
N LEU A 151 2.83 -8.90 20.16
CA LEU A 151 2.60 -10.22 20.76
C LEU A 151 3.51 -10.45 21.96
N VAL A 152 4.82 -10.16 21.85
CA VAL A 152 5.79 -10.41 22.92
C VAL A 152 5.57 -9.49 24.13
N PHE A 153 5.25 -8.21 23.93
CA PHE A 153 5.24 -7.21 25.01
C PHE A 153 3.85 -6.71 25.41
N GLN A 154 2.82 -6.94 24.60
CA GLN A 154 1.47 -6.36 24.80
C GLN A 154 0.33 -7.36 24.57
N GLY A 155 0.64 -8.61 24.18
CA GLY A 155 -0.30 -9.56 23.61
C GLY A 155 0.04 -10.99 23.97
N VAL A 156 -0.25 -11.35 25.23
CA VAL A 156 -0.11 -12.71 25.82
C VAL A 156 1.33 -13.03 26.22
N VAL A 157 1.80 -12.30 27.24
CA VAL A 157 2.04 -12.86 28.60
C VAL A 157 1.16 -12.06 29.56
#